data_AF-A0A9N9KDZ1-F1
#
_entry.id   AF-A0A9N9KDZ1-F1
#
_cell.length_a   1.000
_cell.length_b   1.000
_cell.length_c   1.000
_cell.angle_alpha   90.00
_cell.angle_beta   90.00
_cell.angle_gamma   90.00
#
_symmetry.space_group_name_H-M   'P 1'
#
loop_
_entity.id
_entity.type
_entity.pdbx_description
1 polymer ?
#
loop_
_entity_poly.entity_id
_entity_poly.type
_entity_poly.pdbx_seq_one_letter_code
_entity_poly.pdbx_strand_id
1 'polypeptide(L)'
;VALENVSCSGAMGTVEDIFFTDNYEPNSLPTAVLVAFDKYNGPTIVTPEGVPVVPIAPIQRTWESKSGMCLRLQIHHFLTWAITVHKSQGLTIPKAVIDLGKNEIAAGLSFVA
;
A
#
# COMPACT_ATOMS: atom_id res chain seq x y z
N VAL A 1 10.17 -10.62 7.75
CA VAL A 1 10.47 -9.79 8.96
C VAL A 1 10.22 -8.30 8.70
N ALA A 2 10.68 -7.68 7.61
CA ALA A 2 10.43 -6.24 7.36
C ALA A 2 8.96 -5.91 6.98
N LEU A 3 8.29 -6.77 6.22
CA LEU A 3 6.90 -6.53 5.74
C LEU A 3 5.88 -6.42 6.87
N GLU A 4 6.10 -7.14 7.98
CA GLU A 4 5.15 -7.19 9.09
C GLU A 4 5.20 -5.92 9.94
N ASN A 5 6.36 -5.25 10.01
CA ASN A 5 6.57 -4.04 10.83
C ASN A 5 6.30 -2.73 10.07
N VAL A 6 6.19 -2.78 8.74
CA VAL A 6 5.86 -1.63 7.88
C VAL A 6 4.35 -1.49 7.69
N SER A 7 3.63 -2.61 7.80
CA SER A 7 2.18 -2.70 7.60
C SER A 7 1.37 -2.23 8.82
N CYS A 8 1.79 -1.16 9.50
CA CYS A 8 0.86 -0.42 10.34
C CYS A 8 -0.09 0.35 9.41
N SER A 9 -1.39 0.06 9.49
CA SER A 9 -2.46 0.69 8.70
C SER A 9 -2.29 2.21 8.66
N GLY A 10 -1.84 2.76 7.52
CA GLY A 10 -1.62 4.20 7.33
C GLY A 10 -0.16 4.66 7.23
N ALA A 11 0.81 3.75 7.17
CA ALA A 11 2.19 4.13 6.83
C ALA A 11 2.24 4.77 5.43
N MET A 12 2.80 5.99 5.35
CA MET A 12 3.01 6.72 4.11
C MET A 12 4.50 6.72 3.75
N GLY A 13 4.77 6.68 2.45
CA GLY A 13 6.13 6.69 1.93
C GLY A 13 6.16 7.02 0.44
N THR A 14 7.37 7.25 -0.05
CA THR A 14 7.65 7.55 -1.45
C THR A 14 8.29 6.33 -2.11
N VAL A 15 7.86 6.02 -3.32
CA VAL A 15 8.50 4.98 -4.14
C VAL A 15 9.79 5.56 -4.70
N GLU A 16 10.92 4.95 -4.33
CA GLU A 16 12.24 5.34 -4.83
C GLU A 16 12.58 4.58 -6.12
N ASP A 17 12.27 3.29 -6.18
CA ASP A 17 12.56 2.46 -7.35
C ASP A 17 11.63 1.23 -7.45
N ILE A 18 11.53 0.65 -8.65
CA ILE A 18 10.77 -0.56 -8.93
C ILE A 18 11.70 -1.60 -9.57
N PHE A 19 11.91 -2.71 -8.88
CA PHE A 19 12.85 -3.74 -9.29
C PHE A 19 12.15 -4.89 -10.03
N PHE A 20 12.63 -5.17 -11.25
CA PHE A 20 12.22 -6.29 -12.09
C PHE A 20 13.40 -7.22 -12.34
N THR A 21 13.14 -8.52 -12.52
CA THR A 21 14.16 -9.47 -13.01
C THR A 21 14.35 -9.31 -14.52
N ASP A 22 15.56 -9.60 -15.02
CA ASP A 22 15.99 -9.32 -16.40
C ASP A 22 15.15 -9.94 -17.54
N ASN A 23 14.22 -10.86 -17.23
CA ASN A 23 13.36 -11.56 -18.19
C ASN A 23 11.88 -11.15 -18.04
N TYR A 24 11.59 -9.85 -17.96
CA TYR A 24 10.24 -9.38 -17.67
C TYR A 24 9.42 -9.15 -18.95
N GLU A 25 8.17 -9.63 -18.92
CA GLU A 25 7.18 -9.32 -19.96
C GLU A 25 6.44 -8.01 -19.61
N PRO A 26 5.80 -7.33 -20.59
CA PRO A 26 5.13 -6.05 -20.36
C PRO A 26 4.08 -6.04 -19.22
N ASN A 27 3.60 -7.20 -18.78
CA ASN A 27 2.60 -7.37 -17.71
C ASN A 27 3.12 -8.12 -16.47
N SER A 28 4.43 -8.33 -16.34
CA SER A 28 4.97 -9.04 -15.19
C SER A 28 4.88 -8.20 -13.91
N LEU A 29 4.59 -8.85 -12.79
CA LEU A 29 4.69 -8.22 -11.47
C LEU A 29 6.16 -7.90 -11.14
N PRO A 30 6.44 -6.72 -10.56
CA PRO A 30 7.77 -6.43 -10.03
C PRO A 30 8.17 -7.44 -8.96
N THR A 31 9.46 -7.73 -8.87
CA THR A 31 10.00 -8.59 -7.81
C THR A 31 9.97 -7.85 -6.47
N ALA A 32 10.26 -6.56 -6.47
CA ALA A 32 10.10 -5.70 -5.31
C ALA A 32 9.89 -4.24 -5.72
N VAL A 33 9.21 -3.49 -4.87
CA VAL A 33 9.18 -2.01 -4.94
C VAL A 33 9.96 -1.48 -3.74
N LEU A 34 10.89 -0.56 -3.99
CA LEU A 34 11.69 0.08 -2.96
C LEU A 34 10.97 1.34 -2.48
N VAL A 35 10.64 1.39 -1.19
CA VAL A 35 9.86 2.49 -0.60
C VAL A 35 10.61 3.11 0.55
N ALA A 36 10.80 4.43 0.50
CA ALA A 36 11.24 5.24 1.63
C ALA A 36 10.00 5.65 2.45
N PHE A 37 9.90 5.18 3.69
CA PHE A 37 8.78 5.52 4.58
C PHE A 37 9.12 6.71 5.47
N ASP A 38 8.18 7.64 5.63
CA ASP A 38 8.38 8.89 6.37
C ASP A 38 8.71 8.65 7.86
N LYS A 39 8.17 7.58 8.46
CA LYS A 39 8.24 7.32 9.91
C LYS A 39 8.56 5.86 10.24
N TYR A 40 9.46 5.25 9.46
CA TYR A 40 9.89 3.88 9.70
C TYR A 40 11.28 3.82 10.34
N ASN A 41 11.36 3.23 11.53
CA ASN A 41 12.62 3.02 12.27
C ASN A 41 13.09 1.55 12.25
N GLY A 42 12.46 0.71 11.42
CA GLY A 42 12.83 -0.71 11.32
C GLY A 42 13.97 -0.95 10.34
N PRO A 43 14.26 -2.22 10.02
CA PRO A 43 15.35 -2.57 9.11
C PRO A 43 15.14 -2.04 7.69
N THR A 44 16.12 -1.30 7.17
CA THR A 44 16.13 -0.75 5.81
C THR A 44 17.40 -1.16 5.06
N ILE A 45 17.33 -1.15 3.73
CA ILE A 45 18.52 -1.15 2.85
C ILE A 45 18.80 0.29 2.44
N VAL A 46 20.05 0.60 2.12
CA VAL A 46 20.45 1.95 1.70
C VAL A 46 20.68 1.94 0.19
N THR A 47 20.03 2.84 -0.55
CA THR A 47 20.27 3.00 -1.98
C THR A 47 21.66 3.60 -2.23
N PRO A 48 22.21 3.54 -3.46
CA PRO A 48 23.48 4.19 -3.80
C PRO A 48 23.50 5.70 -3.46
N GLU A 49 22.34 6.35 -3.45
CA GLU A 49 22.13 7.77 -3.13
C GLU A 49 22.05 8.04 -1.61
N GLY A 50 22.13 7.00 -0.78
CA GLY A 50 22.09 7.13 0.68
C GLY A 50 20.68 7.13 1.28
N VAL A 51 19.63 6.80 0.51
CA VAL A 51 18.24 6.82 0.99
C VAL A 51 17.90 5.48 1.66
N PRO A 52 17.38 5.47 2.90
CA PRO A 52 16.92 4.24 3.55
C PRO A 52 15.57 3.81 2.95
N VAL A 53 15.54 2.64 2.33
CA VAL A 53 14.36 2.07 1.68
C VAL A 53 14.03 0.69 2.23
N VAL A 54 12.76 0.33 2.13
CA VAL A 54 12.24 -0.99 2.43
C VAL A 54 11.85 -1.66 1.11
N PRO A 55 12.38 -2.85 0.78
CA PRO A 55 11.92 -3.63 -0.35
C PRO A 55 10.58 -4.32 -0.05
N ILE A 56 9.60 -4.12 -0.91
CA ILE A 56 8.25 -4.66 -0.75
C ILE A 56 7.94 -5.63 -1.87
N ALA A 57 7.87 -6.91 -1.50
CA ALA A 57 7.63 -8.01 -2.41
C ALA A 57 6.11 -8.25 -2.63
N PRO A 58 5.73 -8.85 -3.77
CA PRO A 58 4.39 -9.36 -3.99
C PRO A 58 3.95 -10.32 -2.88
N ILE A 59 2.71 -10.18 -2.44
CA ILE A 59 2.06 -11.06 -1.47
C ILE A 59 1.01 -11.89 -2.20
N GLN A 60 1.05 -13.19 -1.95
CA GLN A 60 0.02 -14.11 -2.37
C GLN A 60 -1.09 -14.16 -1.33
N ARG A 61 -2.33 -14.00 -1.76
CA ARG A 61 -3.53 -14.20 -0.96
C ARG A 61 -4.41 -15.25 -1.61
N THR A 62 -4.88 -16.19 -0.81
CA THR A 62 -5.86 -17.19 -1.21
C THR A 62 -7.14 -17.00 -0.42
N TRP A 63 -8.27 -17.24 -1.06
CA TRP A 63 -9.58 -17.25 -0.39
C TRP A 63 -10.50 -18.25 -1.08
N GLU A 64 -11.46 -18.76 -0.32
CA GLU A 64 -12.49 -19.62 -0.86
C GLU A 64 -13.67 -18.78 -1.32
N SER A 65 -14.12 -19.01 -2.55
CA SER A 65 -15.29 -18.38 -3.14
C SER A 65 -16.36 -19.43 -3.41
N LYS A 66 -17.59 -19.00 -3.69
CA LYS A 66 -18.68 -19.90 -4.10
C LYS A 66 -18.33 -20.74 -5.35
N SER A 67 -17.38 -20.28 -6.16
CA SER A 67 -16.88 -20.95 -7.37
C SER A 67 -15.58 -21.73 -7.15
N GLY A 68 -15.11 -21.87 -5.91
CA GLY A 68 -13.87 -22.58 -5.56
C GLY A 68 -12.75 -21.68 -5.03
N MET A 69 -11.54 -22.25 -4.91
CA MET A 69 -10.36 -21.56 -4.38
C MET A 69 -9.84 -20.52 -5.38
N CYS A 70 -9.70 -19.28 -4.93
CA CYS A 70 -9.13 -18.19 -5.69
C CYS A 70 -7.76 -17.79 -5.12
N LEU A 71 -6.87 -17.34 -6.00
CA LEU A 71 -5.53 -16.86 -5.66
C LEU A 71 -5.30 -15.51 -6.31
N ARG A 72 -4.69 -14.59 -5.57
CA ARG A 72 -4.20 -13.29 -6.07
C ARG A 72 -2.76 -13.10 -5.62
N LEU A 73 -1.89 -12.83 -6.57
CA LEU A 73 -0.55 -12.31 -6.31
C LEU A 73 -0.57 -10.81 -6.59
N GLN A 74 -0.24 -9.99 -5.60
CA GLN A 74 -0.22 -8.53 -5.76
C GLN A 74 0.83 -7.90 -4.87
N ILE A 75 1.40 -6.79 -5.30
CA ILE A 75 2.20 -5.94 -4.42
C ILE A 75 1.27 -5.30 -3.40
N HIS A 76 1.71 -5.27 -2.13
CA HIS A 76 0.89 -4.82 -1.01
C HIS A 76 0.67 -3.29 -1.07
N HIS A 77 -0.29 -2.85 -1.90
CA HIS A 77 -0.88 -1.51 -2.07
C HIS A 77 0.00 -0.27 -1.77
N PHE A 78 0.36 0.50 -2.83
CA PHE A 78 1.24 1.69 -2.75
C PHE A 78 0.64 3.02 -3.23
N LEU A 79 -0.69 3.16 -3.30
CA LEU A 79 -1.31 4.43 -3.68
C LEU A 79 -2.45 4.77 -2.73
N THR A 80 -2.14 5.59 -1.73
CA THR A 80 -3.11 6.18 -0.79
C THR A 80 -3.29 7.68 -1.02
N TRP A 81 -2.99 8.17 -2.22
CA TRP A 81 -3.32 9.55 -2.62
C TRP A 81 -4.82 9.85 -2.50
N ALA A 82 -5.64 8.85 -2.77
CA ALA A 82 -7.08 8.89 -2.54
C ALA A 82 -7.53 7.55 -1.96
N ILE A 83 -8.35 7.62 -0.91
CA ILE A 83 -9.03 6.47 -0.33
C ILE A 83 -10.50 6.84 -0.13
N THR A 84 -11.39 5.86 -0.17
CA THR A 84 -12.79 6.11 0.15
C THR A 84 -12.97 6.24 1.66
N VAL A 85 -13.97 7.01 2.10
CA VAL A 85 -14.32 7.18 3.52
C VAL A 85 -14.54 5.83 4.22
N HIS A 86 -15.18 4.87 3.54
CA HIS A 86 -15.34 3.52 4.09
C HIS A 86 -14.00 2.79 4.34
N LYS A 87 -12.97 3.08 3.55
CA LYS A 87 -11.63 2.51 3.72
C LYS A 87 -10.78 3.30 4.73
N SER A 88 -11.11 4.56 5.00
CA SER A 88 -10.47 5.36 6.05
C SER A 88 -10.98 5.05 7.45
N GLN A 89 -12.12 4.35 7.58
CA GLN A 89 -12.70 4.04 8.88
C GLN A 89 -11.71 3.28 9.78
N GLY A 90 -11.37 3.87 10.93
CA GLY A 90 -10.40 3.33 11.88
C GLY A 90 -8.94 3.63 11.58
N LEU A 91 -8.64 4.36 10.49
CA LEU A 91 -7.31 4.88 10.21
C LEU A 91 -7.08 6.22 10.93
N THR A 92 -5.83 6.48 11.31
CA THR A 92 -5.40 7.81 11.77
C THR A 92 -4.61 8.47 10.65
N ILE A 93 -5.21 9.44 9.96
CA ILE A 93 -4.59 10.14 8.83
C ILE A 93 -4.28 11.57 9.28
N PRO A 94 -3.01 11.98 9.37
CA PRO A 94 -2.64 13.27 9.96
C PRO A 94 -3.04 14.46 9.08
N LYS A 95 -3.20 14.25 7.77
CA LYS A 95 -3.58 15.27 6.81
C LYS A 95 -4.39 14.64 5.68
N ALA A 96 -5.61 15.13 5.47
CA ALA A 96 -6.49 14.69 4.40
C ALA A 96 -7.17 15.89 3.75
N VAL A 97 -7.48 15.76 2.45
CA VAL A 97 -8.40 16.65 1.73
C VAL A 97 -9.63 15.80 1.41
N ILE A 98 -10.80 16.26 1.85
CA ILE A 98 -12.05 15.49 1.76
C ILE A 98 -12.95 16.13 0.71
N ASP A 99 -13.38 15.35 -0.27
CA ASP A 99 -14.47 15.69 -1.16
C ASP A 99 -15.69 14.82 -0.82
N LEU A 100 -16.72 15.44 -0.22
CA LEU A 100 -17.98 14.77 0.15
C LEU A 100 -19.00 14.78 -0.99
N GLY A 101 -18.70 15.45 -2.12
CA GLY A 101 -19.66 15.68 -3.19
C GLY A 101 -20.84 16.55 -2.75
N LYS A 102 -21.97 16.42 -3.46
CA LYS A 102 -23.17 17.25 -3.25
C LYS A 102 -24.16 16.70 -2.22
N ASN A 103 -24.14 15.39 -2.00
CA ASN A 103 -25.11 14.68 -1.14
C ASN A 103 -24.39 13.58 -0.37
N GLU A 104 -24.85 13.31 0.83
CA GLU A 104 -24.39 12.18 1.63
C GLU A 104 -25.04 10.88 1.11
N ILE A 105 -24.21 9.92 0.69
CA ILE A 105 -24.68 8.64 0.11
C ILE A 105 -25.10 7.61 1.18
N ALA A 106 -24.67 7.79 2.43
CA ALA A 106 -25.02 6.97 3.58
C ALA A 106 -24.81 7.74 4.88
N ALA A 107 -25.71 7.57 5.85
CA ALA A 107 -25.66 8.29 7.11
C ALA A 107 -24.35 8.06 7.87
N GLY A 108 -23.73 9.15 8.32
CA GLY A 108 -22.52 9.11 9.15
C GLY A 108 -21.21 9.06 8.36
N LEU A 109 -21.25 9.08 7.03
CA LEU A 109 -20.04 9.16 6.21
C LEU A 109 -19.29 10.46 6.43
N SER A 110 -20.01 11.57 6.54
CA SER A 110 -19.38 12.89 6.76
C SER A 110 -18.70 12.99 8.13
N PHE A 111 -19.12 12.17 9.10
CA PHE A 111 -18.50 12.09 10.42
C PHE A 111 -17.25 11.18 10.44
N VAL A 112 -17.26 10.13 9.61
CA VAL A 112 -16.12 9.19 9.48
C VAL A 112 -14.99 9.77 8.62
N ALA A 113 -15.33 10.63 7.65
CA ALA A 113 -14.38 11.27 6.74
C ALA A 113 -13.47 12.25 7.48
#